data_AF-A0A8H3ATY0-F1
#
_entry.id   AF-A0A8H3ATY0-F1
#
_cell.length_a   1.000
_cell.length_b   1.000
_cell.length_c   1.000
_cell.angle_alpha   90.00
_cell.angle_beta   90.00
_cell.angle_gamma   90.00
#
_symmetry.space_group_name_H-M   'P 1'
#
loop_
_entity.id
_entity.type
_entity.pdbx_description
1 polymer ?
#
loop_
_entity_poly.entity_id
_entity_poly.type
_entity_poly.pdbx_seq_one_letter_code
_entity_poly.pdbx_strand_id
1 'polypeptide(L)'
;MRRTENVKTIGKLQPYEYFDVIAGTGTGGISACMLGRLRMSVEMAIEEYAKLVKEVFKEKKLGGRTMYKQTKLEEALKALIRKATGDEGEKMNQGQDNSGCKTMVFAMARHNLNAGLPVMFRSYTATTNPGPDCAIWEAVCATMAHPDLFKGVDIVESGVVQSFIGGELGCSNPLGHVLAEVKRVYPGHQVGCIVSIGAGHARTIRMPNPVWWNRAQDVMVMRDMATDSERVAEEMALRFEGASGVYFRFDVDHGMQDMKDGSWEKLGEAMQHTRAYLQKSETNRKLQDLTRVSEAQPELRAITTAQAAGQMVAVREPEELVQYMRCPAPTKFYTGREDENTRVIACITGGRNERRVCVVFGLGGVGKTQLVLNVISRTWDEWDHIIYVEASSQEAIEKALKEYAGAKNIGQAHLDVINWLESCGERWLLVFDNADNPTTNIQQYIPARDRGGSVLITTRLPDLGTLAEGPNSVCQLSGMSHADGTALLVKIASSRNQQMSDEARDAAQGLVKEFGGLALAITHAAHA
;
A
#
# COMPACT_ATOMS: atom_id res chain seq x y z
N MET A 1 -2.45 -2.11 13.17
CA MET A 1 -3.67 -2.52 13.88
C MET A 1 -3.35 -2.91 15.34
N ARG A 2 -2.79 -2.00 16.14
CA ARG A 2 -2.38 -2.28 17.54
C ARG A 2 -3.51 -2.12 18.57
N ARG A 3 -4.68 -1.61 18.18
CA ARG A 3 -5.80 -1.30 19.10
C ARG A 3 -6.76 -2.47 19.31
N THR A 4 -6.91 -3.37 18.34
CA THR A 4 -7.84 -4.51 18.43
C THR A 4 -7.27 -5.70 19.20
N GLU A 5 -5.94 -5.81 19.34
CA GLU A 5 -5.31 -6.91 20.08
C GLU A 5 -5.55 -6.87 21.60
N ASN A 6 -5.94 -5.71 22.14
CA ASN A 6 -6.19 -5.51 23.57
C ASN A 6 -7.66 -5.58 24.00
N VAL A 7 -8.61 -5.79 23.08
CA VAL A 7 -10.05 -5.86 23.42
C VAL A 7 -10.55 -7.29 23.23
N LYS A 8 -10.03 -8.22 24.04
CA LYS A 8 -10.71 -9.49 24.34
C LYS A 8 -11.77 -9.24 25.41
N THR A 9 -12.80 -8.47 25.07
CA THR A 9 -14.04 -8.47 25.85
C THR A 9 -15.23 -8.29 24.92
N ILE A 10 -16.23 -9.13 25.14
CA ILE A 10 -17.45 -9.33 24.36
C ILE A 10 -18.33 -8.07 24.46
N GLY A 11 -17.94 -7.02 23.75
CA GLY A 11 -18.67 -5.76 23.62
C GLY A 11 -18.74 -5.34 22.16
N LYS A 12 -19.81 -4.64 21.78
CA LYS A 12 -19.97 -4.04 20.45
C LYS A 12 -18.94 -2.89 20.34
N LEU A 13 -17.86 -3.09 19.56
CA LEU A 13 -16.83 -2.08 19.28
C LEU A 13 -17.49 -0.79 18.77
N GLN A 14 -17.12 0.35 19.35
CA GLN A 14 -17.60 1.66 18.92
C GLN A 14 -16.71 2.24 17.81
N PRO A 15 -17.23 3.14 16.96
CA PRO A 15 -16.46 3.67 15.83
C PRO A 15 -15.11 4.30 16.21
N TYR A 16 -15.03 5.05 17.32
CA TYR A 16 -13.78 5.66 17.78
C TYR A 16 -12.73 4.65 18.28
N GLU A 17 -13.14 3.42 18.59
CA GLU A 17 -12.24 2.34 19.01
C GLU A 17 -11.66 1.62 17.80
N TYR A 18 -12.43 1.60 16.70
CA TYR A 18 -12.06 0.92 15.47
C TYR A 18 -11.27 1.80 14.50
N PHE A 19 -11.71 3.04 14.27
CA PHE A 19 -11.08 3.94 13.31
C PHE A 19 -10.04 4.85 13.97
N ASP A 20 -8.86 4.93 13.36
CA ASP A 20 -7.82 5.88 13.78
C ASP A 20 -8.19 7.33 13.46
N VAL A 21 -9.00 7.52 12.42
CA VAL A 21 -9.44 8.82 11.92
C VAL A 21 -10.93 8.78 11.55
N ILE A 22 -11.69 9.75 12.03
CA ILE A 22 -13.09 9.99 11.62
C ILE A 22 -13.19 11.43 11.15
N ALA A 23 -13.81 11.66 10.00
CA ALA A 23 -13.89 12.98 9.41
C ALA A 23 -15.20 13.21 8.67
N GLY A 24 -15.61 14.47 8.55
CA GLY A 24 -16.82 14.81 7.80
C GLY A 24 -17.02 16.29 7.50
N THR A 25 -17.95 16.53 6.59
CA THR A 25 -18.41 17.85 6.15
C THR A 25 -19.93 17.94 6.30
N GLY A 26 -20.46 19.12 6.61
CA GLY A 26 -21.90 19.34 6.78
C GLY A 26 -22.47 18.45 7.88
N THR A 27 -23.53 17.71 7.57
CA THR A 27 -24.13 16.73 8.49
C THR A 27 -23.19 15.57 8.83
N GLY A 28 -22.26 15.23 7.91
CA GLY A 28 -21.18 14.30 8.19
C GLY A 28 -20.20 14.83 9.23
N GLY A 29 -20.01 16.15 9.32
CA GLY A 29 -19.20 16.79 10.37
C GLY A 29 -19.82 16.65 11.76
N ILE A 30 -21.15 16.76 11.89
CA ILE A 30 -21.87 16.46 13.13
C ILE A 30 -21.63 15.00 13.53
N SER A 31 -21.81 14.08 12.59
CA SER A 31 -21.63 12.64 12.81
C SER A 31 -20.19 12.30 13.22
N ALA A 32 -19.20 12.93 12.58
CA ALA A 32 -17.80 12.79 12.94
C ALA A 32 -17.51 13.26 14.36
N CYS A 33 -18.07 14.40 14.77
CA CYS A 33 -17.95 14.88 16.15
C CYS A 33 -18.62 13.95 17.16
N MET A 34 -19.85 13.50 16.91
CA MET A 34 -20.56 12.58 17.82
C MET A 34 -19.79 11.27 18.01
N LEU A 35 -19.41 10.61 16.91
CA LEU A 35 -18.82 9.28 16.94
C LEU A 35 -17.33 9.28 17.30
N GLY A 36 -16.57 10.31 16.88
CA GLY A 36 -15.14 10.42 17.10
C GLY A 36 -14.78 11.28 18.32
N ARG A 37 -15.12 12.58 18.26
CA ARG A 37 -14.68 13.56 19.27
C ARG A 37 -15.41 13.42 20.61
N LEU A 38 -16.71 13.16 20.58
CA LEU A 38 -17.57 12.98 21.76
C LEU A 38 -17.68 11.50 22.16
N ARG A 39 -17.15 10.58 21.33
CA ARG A 39 -17.11 9.13 21.58
C ARG A 39 -18.48 8.53 21.95
N MET A 40 -19.55 9.06 21.36
CA MET A 40 -20.89 8.53 21.55
C MET A 40 -21.01 7.15 20.93
N SER A 41 -21.87 6.29 21.52
CA SER A 41 -22.28 5.07 20.84
C SER A 41 -23.09 5.40 19.59
N VAL A 42 -23.14 4.46 18.64
CA VAL A 42 -23.93 4.64 17.40
C VAL A 42 -25.40 4.87 17.73
N GLU A 43 -25.94 4.14 18.72
CA GLU A 43 -27.33 4.29 19.16
C GLU A 43 -27.60 5.69 19.73
N MET A 44 -26.73 6.19 20.61
CA MET A 44 -26.83 7.55 21.17
C MET A 44 -26.70 8.62 20.08
N ALA A 45 -25.77 8.45 19.14
CA ALA A 45 -25.56 9.40 18.06
C ALA A 45 -26.80 9.51 17.16
N ILE A 46 -27.48 8.40 16.85
CA ILE A 46 -28.74 8.41 16.08
C ILE A 46 -29.83 9.19 16.82
N GLU A 47 -30.00 8.92 18.12
CA GLU A 47 -31.01 9.59 18.95
C GLU A 47 -30.77 11.11 19.05
N GLU A 48 -29.53 11.50 19.37
CA GLU A 48 -29.17 12.91 19.49
C GLU A 48 -29.21 13.64 18.15
N TYR A 49 -28.83 12.99 17.05
CA TYR A 49 -28.95 13.57 15.71
C TYR A 49 -30.42 13.82 15.34
N ALA A 50 -31.30 12.85 15.59
CA ALA A 50 -32.74 13.02 15.31
C ALA A 50 -33.34 14.17 16.14
N LYS A 51 -32.95 14.28 17.41
CA LYS A 51 -33.35 15.39 18.28
C LYS A 51 -32.84 16.74 17.77
N LEU A 52 -31.55 16.84 17.47
CA LEU A 52 -30.90 18.03 16.94
C LEU A 52 -31.60 18.53 15.66
N VAL A 53 -31.78 17.64 14.68
CA VAL A 53 -32.39 18.00 13.39
C VAL A 53 -33.84 18.46 13.59
N LYS A 54 -34.61 17.82 14.49
CA LYS A 54 -35.97 18.27 14.82
C LYS A 54 -35.97 19.66 15.47
N GLU A 55 -35.12 19.91 16.46
CA GLU A 55 -35.07 21.20 17.16
C GLU A 55 -34.65 22.35 16.24
N VAL A 56 -33.72 22.09 15.33
CA VAL A 56 -33.15 23.09 14.43
C VAL A 56 -34.04 23.38 13.23
N PHE A 57 -34.62 22.36 12.60
CA PHE A 57 -35.33 22.50 11.31
C PHE A 57 -36.85 22.59 11.42
N LYS A 58 -37.42 22.46 12.64
CA LYS A 58 -38.87 22.60 12.86
C LYS A 58 -39.41 23.99 12.52
N GLU A 59 -38.66 25.05 12.80
CA GLU A 59 -39.12 26.43 12.64
C GLU A 59 -38.34 27.18 11.54
N LYS A 60 -39.03 27.49 10.44
CA LYS A 60 -38.50 28.35 9.37
C LYS A 60 -38.70 29.82 9.71
N LYS A 61 -37.77 30.66 9.27
CA LYS A 61 -37.90 32.11 9.36
C LYS A 61 -38.96 32.62 8.38
N LEU A 62 -39.75 33.60 8.83
CA LEU A 62 -40.75 34.28 8.00
C LEU A 62 -40.15 35.26 6.96
N GLY A 63 -38.82 35.48 7.01
CA GLY A 63 -38.12 36.36 6.07
C GLY A 63 -36.59 36.40 6.29
N GLY A 64 -35.88 36.96 5.29
CA GLY A 64 -34.43 37.06 5.25
C GLY A 64 -33.77 36.05 4.29
N ARG A 65 -32.45 36.20 4.08
CA ARG A 65 -31.70 35.39 3.10
C ARG A 65 -31.55 33.90 3.46
N THR A 66 -31.57 33.55 4.75
CA THR A 66 -31.43 32.17 5.25
C THR A 66 -32.74 31.64 5.79
N MET A 67 -33.02 30.35 5.56
CA MET A 67 -34.26 29.67 5.96
C MET A 67 -34.39 29.45 7.47
N TYR A 68 -33.29 29.22 8.18
CA TYR A 68 -33.29 28.86 9.61
C TYR A 68 -32.48 29.85 10.45
N LYS A 69 -32.74 29.83 11.77
CA LYS A 69 -32.07 30.69 12.75
C LYS A 69 -30.76 30.05 13.20
N GLN A 70 -29.66 30.78 13.03
CA GLN A 70 -28.34 30.34 13.51
C GLN A 70 -28.33 30.07 15.02
N THR A 71 -28.97 30.93 15.80
CA THR A 71 -29.04 30.78 17.28
C THR A 71 -29.70 29.47 17.70
N LYS A 72 -30.64 28.92 16.91
CA LYS A 72 -31.28 27.63 17.22
C LYS A 72 -30.33 26.46 17.01
N LEU A 73 -29.49 26.51 15.98
CA LEU A 73 -28.43 25.54 15.76
C LEU A 73 -27.41 25.59 16.90
N GLU A 74 -26.98 26.79 17.31
CA GLU A 74 -26.05 26.99 18.42
C GLU A 74 -26.60 26.47 19.75
N GLU A 75 -27.83 26.84 20.10
CA GLU A 75 -28.52 26.39 21.32
C GLU A 75 -28.59 24.86 21.38
N ALA A 76 -29.01 24.21 20.30
CA ALA A 76 -29.17 22.77 20.25
C ALA A 76 -27.82 22.02 20.30
N LEU A 77 -26.78 22.55 19.62
CA LEU A 77 -25.43 21.98 19.68
C LEU A 77 -24.81 22.13 21.07
N LYS A 78 -24.94 23.30 21.70
CA LYS A 78 -24.45 23.52 23.08
C LYS A 78 -25.13 22.58 24.06
N ALA A 79 -26.44 22.38 23.94
CA ALA A 79 -27.17 21.43 24.77
C ALA A 79 -26.68 19.98 24.58
N LEU A 80 -26.44 19.57 23.33
CA LEU A 80 -25.90 18.26 23.00
C LEU A 80 -24.50 18.06 23.60
N ILE A 81 -23.61 19.03 23.41
CA ILE A 81 -22.22 18.95 23.90
C ILE A 81 -22.21 18.95 25.42
N ARG A 82 -22.96 19.83 26.08
CA ARG A 82 -23.11 19.83 27.54
C ARG A 82 -23.60 18.49 28.07
N LYS A 83 -24.54 17.83 27.38
CA LYS A 83 -25.01 16.48 27.76
C LYS A 83 -23.89 15.44 27.65
N ALA A 84 -23.01 15.57 26.65
CA ALA A 84 -21.94 14.61 26.38
C ALA A 84 -20.69 14.82 27.26
N THR A 85 -20.35 16.07 27.59
CA THR A 85 -19.06 16.44 28.22
C THR A 85 -19.22 17.09 29.59
N GLY A 86 -20.40 17.59 29.92
CA GLY A 86 -20.63 18.47 31.07
C GLY A 86 -20.29 19.95 30.82
N ASP A 87 -19.66 20.28 29.70
CA ASP A 87 -19.24 21.64 29.35
C ASP A 87 -19.62 21.99 27.90
N GLU A 88 -20.50 22.98 27.72
CA GLU A 88 -20.89 23.45 26.38
C GLU A 88 -19.76 24.16 25.62
N GLY A 89 -18.75 24.66 26.34
CA GLY A 89 -17.57 25.32 25.83
C GLY A 89 -16.40 24.38 25.51
N GLU A 90 -16.61 23.07 25.62
CA GLU A 90 -15.56 22.06 25.38
C GLU A 90 -14.84 22.33 24.05
N LYS A 91 -13.51 22.39 24.11
CA LYS A 91 -12.65 22.71 22.96
C LYS A 91 -12.62 21.59 21.94
N MET A 92 -12.58 21.94 20.66
CA MET A 92 -12.46 20.96 19.59
C MET A 92 -11.14 20.19 19.71
N ASN A 93 -10.01 20.89 19.82
CA ASN A 93 -8.68 20.31 20.00
C ASN A 93 -8.47 19.82 21.45
N GLN A 94 -8.02 18.57 21.60
CA GLN A 94 -7.78 17.91 22.89
C GLN A 94 -6.33 18.06 23.39
N GLY A 95 -5.47 18.82 22.70
CA GLY A 95 -4.08 19.04 23.09
C GLY A 95 -3.12 17.94 22.64
N GLN A 96 -2.07 17.70 23.44
CA GLN A 96 -1.03 16.69 23.17
C GLN A 96 -1.37 15.29 23.70
N ASP A 97 -2.39 15.16 24.54
CA ASP A 97 -2.79 13.91 25.16
C ASP A 97 -3.70 13.14 24.19
N ASN A 98 -3.12 12.36 23.27
CA ASN A 98 -3.88 11.87 22.12
C ASN A 98 -3.52 10.46 21.64
N SER A 99 -3.79 9.48 22.49
CA SER A 99 -3.80 8.06 22.13
C SER A 99 -5.15 7.60 21.54
N GLY A 100 -6.06 8.51 21.16
CA GLY A 100 -7.43 8.21 20.70
C GLY A 100 -7.69 8.36 19.19
N CYS A 101 -8.96 8.23 18.77
CA CYS A 101 -9.42 8.51 17.41
C CYS A 101 -9.29 10.01 17.10
N LYS A 102 -8.65 10.34 15.97
CA LYS A 102 -8.50 11.71 15.50
C LYS A 102 -9.72 12.13 14.71
N THR A 103 -10.35 13.24 15.10
CA THR A 103 -11.57 13.74 14.49
C THR A 103 -11.29 15.02 13.71
N MET A 104 -11.86 15.15 12.51
CA MET A 104 -11.71 16.32 11.65
C MET A 104 -13.04 16.77 11.08
N VAL A 105 -13.28 18.07 11.12
CA VAL A 105 -14.47 18.70 10.53
C VAL A 105 -14.03 19.75 9.53
N PHE A 106 -14.68 19.79 8.37
CA PHE A 106 -14.28 20.67 7.26
C PHE A 106 -15.30 21.79 7.05
N ALA A 107 -14.82 23.02 6.88
CA ALA A 107 -15.63 24.16 6.44
C ALA A 107 -14.86 25.00 5.43
N MET A 108 -15.49 26.02 4.85
CA MET A 108 -14.83 26.97 3.95
C MET A 108 -14.65 28.33 4.63
N ALA A 109 -13.48 28.95 4.44
CA ALA A 109 -13.30 30.34 4.82
C ALA A 109 -14.15 31.22 3.89
N ARG A 110 -15.01 32.07 4.46
CA ARG A 110 -15.97 32.90 3.71
C ARG A 110 -15.30 33.78 2.64
N HIS A 111 -14.10 34.24 2.92
CA HIS A 111 -13.32 35.12 2.05
C HIS A 111 -12.29 34.37 1.18
N ASN A 112 -12.23 33.04 1.28
CA ASN A 112 -11.36 32.18 0.47
C ASN A 112 -12.06 30.84 0.18
N LEU A 113 -12.96 30.83 -0.81
CA LEU A 113 -13.74 29.66 -1.23
C LEU A 113 -12.98 28.73 -2.18
N ASN A 114 -11.68 28.55 -1.95
CA ASN A 114 -10.87 27.63 -2.74
C ASN A 114 -11.12 26.19 -2.26
N ALA A 115 -11.85 25.40 -3.04
CA ALA A 115 -12.15 23.99 -2.75
C ALA A 115 -10.90 23.10 -2.51
N GLY A 116 -9.73 23.51 -3.00
CA GLY A 116 -8.46 22.85 -2.75
C GLY A 116 -7.86 23.15 -1.37
N LEU A 117 -8.39 24.14 -0.65
CA LEU A 117 -7.89 24.60 0.66
C LEU A 117 -9.04 24.78 1.67
N PRO A 118 -9.79 23.72 2.00
CA PRO A 118 -10.79 23.81 3.06
C PRO A 118 -10.13 24.02 4.42
N VAL A 119 -10.87 24.62 5.34
CA VAL A 119 -10.46 24.79 6.73
C VAL A 119 -10.77 23.52 7.50
N MET A 120 -9.75 22.99 8.19
CA MET A 120 -9.85 21.79 9.03
C MET A 120 -9.90 22.17 10.51
N PHE A 121 -10.98 21.82 11.18
CA PHE A 121 -11.11 21.84 12.64
C PHE A 121 -10.72 20.46 13.17
N ARG A 122 -9.69 20.38 14.01
CA ARG A 122 -9.06 19.12 14.43
C ARG A 122 -9.25 18.86 15.91
N SER A 123 -9.44 17.58 16.28
CA SER A 123 -9.40 17.15 17.68
C SER A 123 -8.00 17.01 18.25
N TYR A 124 -6.97 17.33 17.48
CA TYR A 124 -5.57 17.11 17.81
C TYR A 124 -4.72 18.29 17.38
N THR A 125 -3.61 18.48 18.09
CA THR A 125 -2.67 19.54 17.78
C THR A 125 -1.89 19.21 16.52
N ALA A 126 -1.86 20.14 15.57
CA ALA A 126 -1.01 20.08 14.40
C ALA A 126 0.06 21.17 14.47
N THR A 127 1.33 20.82 14.28
CA THR A 127 2.45 21.76 14.34
C THR A 127 2.47 22.75 13.17
N THR A 128 2.06 22.28 12.00
CA THR A 128 1.90 23.09 10.79
C THR A 128 0.41 23.29 10.49
N ASN A 129 0.01 24.52 10.19
CA ASN A 129 -1.38 24.89 9.88
C ASN A 129 -2.41 24.32 10.89
N PRO A 130 -2.37 24.76 12.17
CA PRO A 130 -3.15 24.17 13.27
C PRO A 130 -4.67 24.21 13.04
N GLY A 131 -5.16 25.15 12.23
CA GLY A 131 -6.59 25.45 12.13
C GLY A 131 -7.09 26.27 13.33
N PRO A 132 -8.34 26.76 13.30
CA PRO A 132 -8.83 27.68 14.33
C PRO A 132 -8.97 26.99 15.70
N ASP A 133 -8.54 27.67 16.77
CA ASP A 133 -8.83 27.25 18.14
C ASP A 133 -10.26 27.63 18.56
N CYS A 134 -11.18 26.66 18.53
CA CYS A 134 -12.60 26.88 18.80
C CYS A 134 -13.24 25.77 19.66
N ALA A 135 -14.43 26.05 20.18
CA ALA A 135 -15.28 25.05 20.80
C ALA A 135 -15.88 24.08 19.77
N ILE A 136 -16.27 22.88 20.21
CA ILE A 136 -16.88 21.88 19.31
C ILE A 136 -18.10 22.44 18.59
N TRP A 137 -18.96 23.21 19.29
CA TRP A 137 -20.17 23.76 18.69
C TRP A 137 -19.85 24.78 17.59
N GLU A 138 -18.77 25.54 17.70
CA GLU A 138 -18.35 26.52 16.69
C GLU A 138 -17.89 25.83 15.41
N ALA A 139 -17.07 24.77 15.53
CA ALA A 139 -16.64 23.95 14.40
C ALA A 139 -17.83 23.31 13.68
N VAL A 140 -18.79 22.77 14.44
CA VAL A 140 -19.99 22.14 13.89
C VAL A 140 -20.95 23.16 13.27
N CYS A 141 -21.11 24.34 13.87
CA CYS A 141 -21.84 25.44 13.27
C CYS A 141 -21.20 25.88 11.94
N ALA A 142 -19.86 26.00 11.90
CA ALA A 142 -19.13 26.42 10.70
C ALA A 142 -19.34 25.45 9.53
N THR A 143 -19.23 24.14 9.77
CA THR A 143 -19.45 23.13 8.72
C THR A 143 -20.90 23.06 8.24
N MET A 144 -21.88 23.39 9.10
CA MET A 144 -23.32 23.39 8.79
C MET A 144 -23.82 24.70 8.20
N ALA A 145 -22.98 25.73 8.09
CA ALA A 145 -23.36 27.08 7.70
C ALA A 145 -23.63 27.22 6.18
N HIS A 146 -24.51 26.37 5.64
CA HIS A 146 -24.96 26.44 4.26
C HIS A 146 -25.66 27.79 4.01
N PRO A 147 -25.28 28.59 3.00
CA PRO A 147 -25.81 29.95 2.79
C PRO A 147 -27.33 30.08 2.68
N ASP A 148 -28.02 29.03 2.24
CA ASP A 148 -29.48 29.03 2.16
C ASP A 148 -30.16 28.64 3.48
N LEU A 149 -29.48 27.86 4.32
CA LEU A 149 -30.05 27.32 5.55
C LEU A 149 -29.70 28.22 6.73
N PHE A 150 -28.43 28.60 6.85
CA PHE A 150 -27.85 29.22 8.02
C PHE A 150 -26.95 30.39 7.65
N LYS A 151 -26.69 31.27 8.62
CA LYS A 151 -25.70 32.33 8.45
C LYS A 151 -24.31 31.74 8.63
N GLY A 152 -23.31 32.36 7.99
CA GLY A 152 -21.90 32.08 8.30
C GLY A 152 -21.59 32.31 9.79
N VAL A 153 -20.52 31.67 10.25
CA VAL A 153 -20.09 31.67 11.65
C VAL A 153 -18.78 32.44 11.77
N ASP A 154 -18.70 33.30 12.78
CA ASP A 154 -17.52 34.07 13.08
C ASP A 154 -16.83 33.45 14.30
N ILE A 155 -15.55 33.10 14.16
CA ILE A 155 -14.72 32.58 15.24
C ILE A 155 -13.60 33.60 15.49
N VAL A 156 -13.40 33.98 16.74
CA VAL A 156 -12.37 34.95 17.13
C VAL A 156 -11.11 34.21 17.54
N GLU A 157 -10.02 34.43 16.81
CA GLU A 157 -8.71 33.84 17.09
C GLU A 157 -7.68 34.95 17.26
N SER A 158 -6.98 34.99 18.39
CA SER A 158 -6.00 36.04 18.72
C SER A 158 -6.55 37.48 18.55
N GLY A 159 -7.84 37.68 18.83
CA GLY A 159 -8.53 38.96 18.67
C GLY A 159 -8.95 39.31 17.23
N VAL A 160 -8.71 38.43 16.25
CA VAL A 160 -9.10 38.60 14.85
C VAL A 160 -10.31 37.73 14.53
N VAL A 161 -11.34 38.34 13.97
CA VAL A 161 -12.56 37.64 13.53
C VAL A 161 -12.29 36.93 12.21
N GLN A 162 -12.55 35.62 12.16
CA GLN A 162 -12.52 34.83 10.93
C GLN A 162 -13.92 34.28 10.66
N SER A 163 -14.44 34.54 9.45
CA SER A 163 -15.77 34.09 9.03
C SER A 163 -15.71 32.81 8.20
N PHE A 164 -16.58 31.85 8.53
CA PHE A 164 -16.67 30.53 7.88
C PHE A 164 -18.08 30.26 7.34
N ILE A 165 -18.16 29.43 6.30
CA ILE A 165 -19.41 28.90 5.73
C ILE A 165 -19.30 27.39 5.54
N GLY A 166 -20.44 26.75 5.25
CA GLY A 166 -20.56 25.30 5.14
C GLY A 166 -19.55 24.67 4.17
N GLY A 167 -18.98 23.53 4.59
CA GLY A 167 -17.94 22.85 3.82
C GLY A 167 -18.49 22.16 2.58
N GLU A 168 -19.80 21.89 2.52
CA GLU A 168 -20.43 21.27 1.35
C GLU A 168 -20.21 22.09 0.07
N LEU A 169 -19.94 23.39 0.18
CA LEU A 169 -19.53 24.24 -0.93
C LEU A 169 -18.05 23.98 -1.30
N GLY A 170 -17.81 22.96 -2.11
CA GLY A 170 -16.50 22.61 -2.65
C GLY A 170 -15.76 21.49 -1.90
N CYS A 171 -16.21 21.09 -0.71
CA CYS A 171 -15.62 20.02 0.10
C CYS A 171 -16.68 19.03 0.65
N SER A 172 -17.77 18.82 -0.10
CA SER A 172 -18.88 17.91 0.28
C SER A 172 -18.41 16.49 0.64
N ASN A 173 -17.49 15.92 -0.15
CA ASN A 173 -16.78 14.69 0.18
C ASN A 173 -15.30 15.02 0.48
N PRO A 174 -14.88 15.05 1.77
CA PRO A 174 -13.55 15.51 2.14
C PRO A 174 -12.46 14.45 1.97
N LEU A 175 -12.74 13.27 1.39
CA LEU A 175 -11.84 12.11 1.47
C LEU A 175 -10.43 12.39 0.94
N GLY A 176 -10.29 13.12 -0.17
CA GLY A 176 -8.97 13.51 -0.68
C GLY A 176 -8.13 14.31 0.33
N HIS A 177 -8.76 15.25 1.03
CA HIS A 177 -8.13 16.07 2.08
C HIS A 177 -7.83 15.26 3.33
N VAL A 178 -8.74 14.35 3.71
CA VAL A 178 -8.55 13.40 4.81
C VAL A 178 -7.32 12.55 4.58
N LEU A 179 -7.14 11.99 3.38
CA LEU A 179 -6.01 11.11 3.06
C LEU A 179 -4.67 11.87 3.03
N ALA A 180 -4.65 13.10 2.52
CA ALA A 180 -3.48 13.98 2.59
C ALA A 180 -3.07 14.26 4.05
N GLU A 181 -4.06 14.46 4.92
CA GLU A 181 -3.84 14.70 6.34
C GLU A 181 -3.42 13.43 7.10
N VAL A 182 -4.04 12.29 6.81
CA VAL A 182 -3.65 10.97 7.36
C VAL A 182 -2.18 10.69 7.06
N LYS A 183 -1.71 10.95 5.84
CA LYS A 183 -0.29 10.84 5.49
C LYS A 183 0.60 11.71 6.36
N ARG A 184 0.19 12.95 6.63
CA ARG A 184 0.94 13.89 7.47
C ARG A 184 1.04 13.40 8.91
N VAL A 185 -0.06 12.88 9.44
CA VAL A 185 -0.16 12.47 10.85
C VAL A 185 0.44 11.08 11.09
N TYR A 186 0.38 10.20 10.09
CA TYR A 186 0.86 8.82 10.14
C TYR A 186 1.81 8.52 8.96
N PRO A 187 2.98 9.18 8.89
CA PRO A 187 3.91 8.97 7.78
C PRO A 187 4.45 7.53 7.78
N GLY A 188 4.52 6.92 6.60
CA GLY A 188 5.04 5.55 6.42
C GLY A 188 4.15 4.43 7.00
N HIS A 189 3.02 4.77 7.60
CA HIS A 189 2.07 3.79 8.09
C HIS A 189 1.29 3.14 6.95
N GLN A 190 0.68 2.02 7.28
CA GLN A 190 -0.14 1.21 6.39
C GLN A 190 -1.63 1.50 6.61
N VAL A 191 -2.37 1.67 5.52
CA VAL A 191 -3.83 1.91 5.57
C VAL A 191 -4.55 0.57 5.46
N GLY A 192 -5.21 0.16 6.55
CA GLY A 192 -5.95 -1.11 6.59
C GLY A 192 -7.34 -1.05 5.93
N CYS A 193 -8.08 0.05 6.10
CA CYS A 193 -9.35 0.25 5.42
C CYS A 193 -9.72 1.75 5.34
N ILE A 194 -10.53 2.08 4.34
CA ILE A 194 -11.12 3.39 4.10
C ILE A 194 -12.61 3.17 3.88
N VAL A 195 -13.44 3.72 4.77
CA VAL A 195 -14.90 3.68 4.64
C VAL A 195 -15.41 5.09 4.37
N SER A 196 -16.05 5.28 3.22
CA SER A 196 -16.70 6.54 2.83
C SER A 196 -18.21 6.34 2.80
N ILE A 197 -18.95 7.19 3.51
CA ILE A 197 -20.41 7.12 3.62
C ILE A 197 -21.01 8.38 3.00
N GLY A 198 -21.86 8.22 1.99
CA GLY A 198 -22.63 9.29 1.37
C GLY A 198 -23.98 9.51 2.04
N ALA A 199 -24.59 10.66 1.78
CA ALA A 199 -25.90 11.05 2.31
C ALA A 199 -27.07 10.69 1.37
N GLY A 200 -26.83 9.87 0.34
CA GLY A 200 -27.77 9.53 -0.71
C GLY A 200 -27.41 10.19 -2.04
N HIS A 201 -27.64 9.46 -3.13
CA HIS A 201 -27.33 9.93 -4.48
C HIS A 201 -28.34 11.01 -4.92
N ALA A 202 -27.84 12.23 -5.12
CA ALA A 202 -28.62 13.32 -5.68
C ALA A 202 -28.94 13.03 -7.16
N ARG A 203 -30.04 13.61 -7.67
CA ARG A 203 -30.42 13.46 -9.09
C ARG A 203 -29.28 13.95 -9.99
N THR A 204 -29.16 13.37 -11.19
CA THR A 204 -28.22 13.86 -12.21
C THR A 204 -28.39 15.36 -12.42
N ILE A 205 -27.31 16.13 -12.25
CA ILE A 205 -27.28 17.57 -12.52
C ILE A 205 -27.58 17.77 -14.01
N ARG A 206 -28.59 18.58 -14.33
CA ARG A 206 -29.01 18.84 -15.70
C ARG A 206 -29.04 20.34 -15.94
N MET A 207 -28.47 20.77 -17.06
CA MET A 207 -28.64 22.14 -17.52
C MET A 207 -30.09 22.30 -18.01
N PRO A 208 -30.89 23.20 -17.43
CA PRO A 208 -32.20 23.52 -17.99
C PRO A 208 -32.06 24.19 -19.36
N ASN A 209 -33.08 24.07 -20.22
CA ASN A 209 -33.09 24.75 -21.50
C ASN A 209 -32.88 26.27 -21.31
N PRO A 210 -32.05 26.93 -22.14
CA PRO A 210 -31.69 28.33 -21.93
C PRO A 210 -32.93 29.22 -21.99
N VAL A 211 -33.32 29.76 -20.84
CA VAL A 211 -34.34 30.82 -20.74
C VAL A 211 -33.59 32.14 -20.53
N TRP A 212 -33.63 33.03 -21.52
CA TRP A 212 -32.83 34.27 -21.59
C TRP A 212 -32.96 35.25 -20.40
N TRP A 213 -33.83 34.98 -19.43
CA TRP A 213 -34.11 35.88 -18.31
C TRP A 213 -33.84 35.28 -16.92
N ASN A 214 -33.41 34.01 -16.80
CA ASN A 214 -33.41 33.32 -15.49
C ASN A 214 -32.02 32.90 -14.99
N ARG A 215 -31.13 33.89 -14.76
CA ARG A 215 -29.78 33.68 -14.15
C ARG A 215 -29.80 32.92 -12.82
N ALA A 216 -30.94 32.86 -12.13
CA ALA A 216 -31.10 32.09 -10.91
C ALA A 216 -30.94 30.57 -11.15
N GLN A 217 -31.32 30.06 -12.33
CA GLN A 217 -31.16 28.65 -12.68
C GLN A 217 -29.69 28.26 -12.87
N ASP A 218 -28.90 29.12 -13.51
CA ASP A 218 -27.46 28.89 -13.68
C ASP A 218 -26.73 28.84 -12.32
N VAL A 219 -27.11 29.72 -11.38
CA VAL A 219 -26.55 29.73 -10.02
C VAL A 219 -26.90 28.45 -9.25
N MET A 220 -28.12 27.93 -9.41
CA MET A 220 -28.51 26.65 -8.79
C MET A 220 -27.68 25.48 -9.35
N VAL A 221 -27.51 25.40 -10.66
CA VAL A 221 -26.68 24.35 -11.30
C VAL A 221 -25.22 24.43 -10.84
N MET A 222 -24.63 25.63 -10.81
CA MET A 222 -23.26 25.81 -10.32
C MET A 222 -23.11 25.38 -8.85
N ARG A 223 -24.14 25.60 -8.03
CA ARG A 223 -24.16 25.15 -6.63
C ARG A 223 -24.28 23.63 -6.51
N ASP A 224 -25.17 23.01 -7.28
CA ASP A 224 -25.31 21.56 -7.30
C ASP A 224 -23.97 20.91 -7.69
N MET A 225 -23.25 21.50 -8.66
CA MET A 225 -21.90 21.07 -9.03
C MET A 225 -20.87 21.27 -7.91
N ALA A 226 -20.95 22.38 -7.17
CA ALA A 226 -20.04 22.66 -6.06
C ALA A 226 -20.26 21.72 -4.85
N THR A 227 -21.46 21.15 -4.72
CA THR A 227 -21.85 20.25 -3.64
C THR A 227 -21.78 18.76 -4.02
N ASP A 228 -21.40 18.47 -5.27
CA ASP A 228 -21.30 17.11 -5.81
C ASP A 228 -20.22 16.28 -5.09
N SER A 229 -20.69 15.30 -4.31
CA SER A 229 -19.83 14.33 -3.60
C SER A 229 -19.34 13.21 -4.50
N GLU A 230 -20.02 12.94 -5.61
CA GLU A 230 -19.80 11.76 -6.46
C GLU A 230 -18.56 11.94 -7.31
N ARG A 231 -18.25 13.17 -7.74
CA ARG A 231 -16.98 13.49 -8.39
C ARG A 231 -15.77 12.95 -7.61
N VAL A 232 -15.72 13.20 -6.31
CA VAL A 232 -14.63 12.70 -5.44
C VAL A 232 -14.77 11.20 -5.23
N ALA A 233 -15.99 10.66 -5.09
CA ALA A 233 -16.19 9.22 -4.90
C ALA A 233 -15.66 8.40 -6.09
N GLU A 234 -15.91 8.86 -7.32
CA GLU A 234 -15.40 8.26 -8.57
C GLU A 234 -13.88 8.39 -8.68
N GLU A 235 -13.32 9.57 -8.36
CA GLU A 235 -11.86 9.76 -8.32
C GLU A 235 -11.20 8.77 -7.35
N MET A 236 -11.80 8.55 -6.17
CA MET A 236 -11.29 7.61 -5.17
C MET A 236 -11.49 6.15 -5.62
N ALA A 237 -12.59 5.83 -6.29
CA ALA A 237 -12.82 4.50 -6.85
C ALA A 237 -11.72 4.13 -7.87
N LEU A 238 -11.39 5.04 -8.78
CA LEU A 238 -10.28 4.87 -9.73
C LEU A 238 -8.93 4.77 -9.00
N ARG A 239 -8.70 5.64 -8.01
CA ARG A 239 -7.44 5.64 -7.23
C ARG A 239 -7.18 4.31 -6.52
N PHE A 240 -8.24 3.62 -6.08
CA PHE A 240 -8.14 2.39 -5.31
C PHE A 240 -8.54 1.13 -6.10
N GLU A 241 -8.72 1.21 -7.42
CA GLU A 241 -9.13 0.09 -8.27
C GLU A 241 -8.17 -1.12 -8.16
N GLY A 242 -6.86 -0.86 -8.11
CA GLY A 242 -5.82 -1.89 -7.93
C GLY A 242 -5.60 -2.36 -6.49
N ALA A 243 -6.23 -1.71 -5.50
CA ALA A 243 -6.04 -1.97 -4.07
C ALA A 243 -7.28 -2.67 -3.49
N SER A 244 -7.48 -3.94 -3.86
CA SER A 244 -8.64 -4.72 -3.43
C SER A 244 -8.75 -4.79 -1.90
N GLY A 245 -9.95 -4.51 -1.38
CA GLY A 245 -10.24 -4.60 0.05
C GLY A 245 -9.78 -3.39 0.89
N VAL A 246 -9.32 -2.30 0.28
CA VAL A 246 -8.94 -1.08 1.03
C VAL A 246 -10.07 -0.06 1.07
N TYR A 247 -10.72 0.25 -0.05
CA TYR A 247 -11.72 1.31 -0.16
C TYR A 247 -13.15 0.78 -0.28
N PHE A 248 -14.03 1.27 0.58
CA PHE A 248 -15.45 0.93 0.63
C PHE A 248 -16.30 2.20 0.63
N ARG A 249 -17.01 2.46 -0.47
CA ARG A 249 -18.05 3.50 -0.55
C ARG A 249 -19.43 2.89 -0.35
N PHE A 250 -20.19 3.46 0.58
CA PHE A 250 -21.61 3.21 0.80
C PHE A 250 -22.39 4.49 0.53
N ASP A 251 -23.37 4.41 -0.35
CA ASP A 251 -24.24 5.54 -0.68
C ASP A 251 -25.59 5.02 -1.18
N VAL A 252 -26.68 5.59 -0.68
CA VAL A 252 -28.03 5.13 -1.02
C VAL A 252 -28.38 5.62 -2.43
N ASP A 253 -28.46 4.69 -3.36
CA ASP A 253 -28.67 4.94 -4.80
C ASP A 253 -30.09 5.38 -5.18
N HIS A 254 -31.12 4.90 -4.45
CA HIS A 254 -32.52 5.25 -4.72
C HIS A 254 -33.34 5.49 -3.45
N GLY A 255 -34.27 6.44 -3.53
CA GLY A 255 -35.21 6.83 -2.47
C GLY A 255 -34.86 8.13 -1.76
N MET A 256 -33.63 8.61 -1.90
CA MET A 256 -33.17 9.85 -1.25
C MET A 256 -33.39 11.10 -2.12
N GLN A 257 -33.80 10.94 -3.38
CA GLN A 257 -33.86 12.04 -4.37
C GLN A 257 -34.86 13.16 -4.04
N ASP A 258 -35.87 12.88 -3.22
CA ASP A 258 -36.90 13.84 -2.82
C ASP A 258 -36.68 14.40 -1.40
N MET A 259 -35.55 14.05 -0.77
CA MET A 259 -35.17 14.54 0.55
C MET A 259 -34.44 15.87 0.41
N LYS A 260 -35.18 16.98 0.56
CA LYS A 260 -34.60 18.33 0.53
C LYS A 260 -33.95 18.70 1.86
N ASP A 261 -33.03 19.64 1.83
CA ASP A 261 -32.39 20.19 3.04
C ASP A 261 -33.41 20.60 4.11
N GLY A 262 -33.24 20.08 5.33
CA GLY A 262 -34.12 20.35 6.47
C GLY A 262 -35.42 19.54 6.50
N SER A 263 -35.56 18.48 5.69
CA SER A 263 -36.72 17.55 5.71
C SER A 263 -36.72 16.62 6.94
N TRP A 264 -36.69 17.18 8.15
CA TRP A 264 -36.61 16.43 9.41
C TRP A 264 -37.76 15.44 9.63
N GLU A 265 -38.94 15.74 9.09
CA GLU A 265 -40.14 14.88 9.17
C GLU A 265 -39.95 13.54 8.44
N LYS A 266 -39.00 13.49 7.50
CA LYS A 266 -38.74 12.33 6.64
C LYS A 266 -37.61 11.42 7.13
N LEU A 267 -37.10 11.62 8.36
CA LEU A 267 -36.04 10.77 8.91
C LEU A 267 -36.44 9.28 8.92
N GLY A 268 -37.73 8.97 9.14
CA GLY A 268 -38.24 7.60 9.05
C GLY A 268 -38.14 7.01 7.64
N GLU A 269 -38.42 7.80 6.60
CA GLU A 269 -38.27 7.41 5.18
C GLU A 269 -36.79 7.14 4.87
N ALA A 270 -35.87 8.02 5.29
CA ALA A 270 -34.42 7.81 5.12
C ALA A 270 -33.94 6.49 5.74
N MET A 271 -34.40 6.18 6.96
CA MET A 271 -34.04 4.91 7.62
C MET A 271 -34.55 3.69 6.85
N GLN A 272 -35.76 3.76 6.28
CA GLN A 272 -36.32 2.66 5.48
C GLN A 272 -35.55 2.47 4.17
N HIS A 273 -35.25 3.56 3.45
CA HIS A 273 -34.45 3.49 2.22
C HIS A 273 -33.04 2.97 2.49
N THR A 274 -32.40 3.42 3.58
CA THR A 274 -31.09 2.93 4.00
C THR A 274 -31.12 1.44 4.33
N ARG A 275 -32.13 0.96 5.08
CA ARG A 275 -32.29 -0.48 5.37
C ARG A 275 -32.47 -1.31 4.10
N ALA A 276 -33.29 -0.84 3.15
CA ALA A 276 -33.47 -1.50 1.87
C ALA A 276 -32.17 -1.54 1.05
N TYR A 277 -31.41 -0.44 1.05
CA TYR A 277 -30.11 -0.36 0.39
C TYR A 277 -29.10 -1.39 0.96
N LEU A 278 -29.03 -1.52 2.29
CA LEU A 278 -28.14 -2.48 2.95
C LEU A 278 -28.50 -3.95 2.66
N GLN A 279 -29.77 -4.23 2.30
CA GLN A 279 -30.24 -5.57 1.93
C GLN A 279 -29.94 -5.95 0.48
N LYS A 280 -29.52 -5.01 -0.37
CA LYS A 280 -29.12 -5.33 -1.75
C LYS A 280 -27.95 -6.30 -1.75
N SER A 281 -27.98 -7.28 -2.65
CA SER A 281 -26.98 -8.36 -2.71
C SER A 281 -25.55 -7.82 -2.83
N GLU A 282 -25.33 -6.83 -3.69
CA GLU A 282 -24.03 -6.20 -3.88
C GLU A 282 -23.57 -5.45 -2.64
N THR A 283 -24.42 -4.61 -2.05
CA THR A 283 -24.12 -3.85 -0.82
C THR A 283 -23.83 -4.78 0.35
N ASN A 284 -24.63 -5.84 0.53
CA ASN A 284 -24.44 -6.82 1.59
C ASN A 284 -23.12 -7.59 1.41
N ARG A 285 -22.76 -7.95 0.17
CA ARG A 285 -21.44 -8.55 -0.13
C ARG A 285 -20.30 -7.60 0.23
N LYS A 286 -20.42 -6.32 -0.13
CA LYS A 286 -19.45 -5.27 0.19
C LYS A 286 -19.27 -5.08 1.70
N LEU A 287 -20.36 -5.16 2.48
CA LEU A 287 -20.33 -5.16 3.95
C LEU A 287 -19.62 -6.39 4.51
N GLN A 288 -19.92 -7.59 4.00
CA GLN A 288 -19.24 -8.81 4.43
C GLN A 288 -17.75 -8.78 4.14
N ASP A 289 -17.36 -8.25 2.97
CA ASP A 289 -15.95 -8.09 2.59
C ASP A 289 -15.25 -7.08 3.52
N LEU A 290 -15.91 -5.97 3.88
CA LEU A 290 -15.40 -5.05 4.89
C LEU A 290 -15.19 -5.75 6.23
N THR A 291 -16.17 -6.52 6.73
CA THR A 291 -16.04 -7.25 8.00
C THR A 291 -14.88 -8.26 7.98
N ARG A 292 -14.71 -8.99 6.87
CA ARG A 292 -13.58 -9.93 6.71
C ARG A 292 -12.23 -9.21 6.76
N VAL A 293 -12.13 -8.05 6.11
CA VAL A 293 -10.92 -7.22 6.16
C VAL A 293 -10.65 -6.72 7.58
N SER A 294 -11.70 -6.37 8.33
CA SER A 294 -11.60 -5.96 9.73
C SER A 294 -11.11 -7.06 10.68
N GLU A 295 -11.32 -8.33 10.32
CA GLU A 295 -10.96 -9.51 11.13
C GLU A 295 -9.61 -10.13 10.73
N ALA A 296 -9.09 -9.85 9.53
CA ALA A 296 -7.84 -10.41 9.01
C ALA A 296 -6.60 -9.67 9.55
N GLN A 297 -5.45 -10.36 9.62
CA GLN A 297 -4.19 -9.75 10.05
C GLN A 297 -3.70 -8.67 9.03
N PRO A 298 -3.25 -7.50 9.51
CA PRO A 298 -2.92 -6.32 8.69
C PRO A 298 -1.67 -6.46 7.81
N GLU A 299 -0.92 -7.56 7.91
CA GLU A 299 0.40 -7.70 7.29
C GLU A 299 0.37 -8.02 5.79
N LEU A 300 -0.80 -8.37 5.24
CA LEU A 300 -0.91 -8.87 3.87
C LEU A 300 -1.44 -7.87 2.84
N ARG A 301 -2.02 -6.72 3.24
CA ARG A 301 -2.79 -5.87 2.31
C ARG A 301 -2.88 -4.42 2.74
N ALA A 302 -1.80 -3.68 2.59
CA ALA A 302 -1.86 -2.26 2.86
C ALA A 302 -1.10 -1.44 1.83
N ILE A 303 -1.81 -0.45 1.31
CA ILE A 303 -1.18 0.70 0.69
C ILE A 303 -0.64 1.60 1.81
N THR A 304 0.51 2.20 1.55
CA THR A 304 1.07 3.20 2.46
C THR A 304 0.16 4.43 2.52
N THR A 305 0.23 5.18 3.62
CA THR A 305 -0.47 6.48 3.72
C THR A 305 -0.08 7.46 2.60
N ALA A 306 1.14 7.34 2.04
CA ALA A 306 1.57 8.11 0.87
C ALA A 306 0.81 7.74 -0.40
N GLN A 307 0.71 6.43 -0.71
CA GLN A 307 -0.08 5.92 -1.83
C GLN A 307 -1.55 6.31 -1.70
N ALA A 308 -2.12 6.18 -0.49
CA ALA A 308 -3.50 6.56 -0.23
C ALA A 308 -3.76 8.05 -0.50
N ALA A 309 -2.82 8.93 -0.15
CA ALA A 309 -2.89 10.36 -0.43
C ALA A 309 -2.78 10.72 -1.92
N GLY A 310 -2.73 9.74 -2.83
CA GLY A 310 -2.59 9.98 -4.26
C GLY A 310 -1.19 10.40 -4.66
N GLN A 311 -0.20 10.24 -3.77
CA GLN A 311 1.17 10.23 -4.23
C GLN A 311 1.34 8.92 -4.97
N MET A 312 1.50 9.04 -6.28
CA MET A 312 2.31 8.07 -6.98
C MET A 312 3.61 8.01 -6.18
N VAL A 313 3.85 6.90 -5.45
CA VAL A 313 5.23 6.40 -5.36
C VAL A 313 5.71 6.56 -6.77
N ALA A 314 6.77 7.34 -6.98
CA ALA A 314 7.35 7.46 -8.29
C ALA A 314 7.28 6.05 -8.86
N VAL A 315 6.38 5.87 -9.82
CA VAL A 315 6.56 4.85 -10.81
C VAL A 315 7.79 5.46 -11.45
N ARG A 316 8.97 5.14 -10.89
CA ARG A 316 10.04 4.67 -11.73
C ARG A 316 9.26 3.83 -12.70
N GLU A 317 9.14 4.33 -13.92
CA GLU A 317 8.60 3.55 -15.01
C GLU A 317 9.03 2.11 -14.77
N PRO A 318 8.24 1.11 -15.13
CA PRO A 318 8.88 -0.14 -15.43
C PRO A 318 9.88 0.13 -16.59
N GLU A 319 11.03 0.78 -16.33
CA GLU A 319 12.31 0.12 -16.51
C GLU A 319 12.01 -1.30 -16.08
N GLU A 320 11.82 -2.09 -17.12
CA GLU A 320 11.34 -3.43 -17.11
C GLU A 320 11.80 -4.14 -15.81
N LEU A 321 11.04 -5.12 -15.35
CA LEU A 321 11.54 -6.16 -14.45
C LEU A 321 12.71 -6.97 -15.08
N VAL A 322 13.51 -6.35 -15.94
CA VAL A 322 14.76 -6.78 -16.55
C VAL A 322 15.86 -6.01 -15.81
N GLN A 323 16.68 -6.76 -15.05
CA GLN A 323 17.91 -6.33 -14.35
C GLN A 323 17.79 -5.81 -12.90
N TYR A 324 17.18 -6.61 -12.02
CA TYR A 324 17.91 -6.95 -10.78
C TYR A 324 18.34 -8.42 -10.72
N MET A 325 18.39 -9.08 -11.87
CA MET A 325 19.20 -10.28 -12.04
C MET A 325 20.59 -9.87 -12.51
N ARG A 326 21.47 -9.51 -11.56
CA ARG A 326 22.92 -9.52 -11.80
C ARG A 326 23.44 -10.97 -11.84
N CYS A 327 22.71 -11.88 -12.49
CA CYS A 327 23.21 -13.20 -12.80
C CYS A 327 23.85 -13.11 -14.18
N PRO A 328 25.17 -13.29 -14.31
CA PRO A 328 25.82 -13.33 -15.63
C PRO A 328 25.16 -14.40 -16.51
N ALA A 329 25.01 -14.15 -17.80
CA ALA A 329 24.56 -15.20 -18.72
C ALA A 329 25.65 -16.27 -18.86
N PRO A 330 25.30 -17.57 -18.96
CA PRO A 330 26.28 -18.59 -19.32
C PRO A 330 26.88 -18.29 -20.70
N THR A 331 28.13 -18.69 -20.91
CA THR A 331 28.78 -18.55 -22.21
C THR A 331 28.05 -19.34 -23.28
N LYS A 332 27.94 -18.77 -24.49
CA LYS A 332 27.36 -19.46 -25.68
C LYS A 332 28.11 -20.75 -26.03
N PHE A 333 29.36 -20.86 -25.58
CA PHE A 333 30.23 -22.01 -25.80
C PHE A 333 30.12 -23.09 -24.71
N TYR A 334 29.22 -22.96 -23.73
CA TYR A 334 29.02 -24.02 -22.73
C TYR A 334 28.75 -25.37 -23.42
N THR A 335 29.43 -26.42 -22.94
CA THR A 335 29.52 -27.73 -23.62
C THR A 335 29.61 -28.85 -22.58
N GLY A 336 28.84 -29.92 -22.79
CA GLY A 336 28.84 -31.12 -21.95
C GLY A 336 28.19 -30.93 -20.57
N ARG A 337 28.59 -31.77 -19.61
CA ARG A 337 28.18 -31.73 -18.19
C ARG A 337 26.70 -32.02 -17.90
N GLU A 338 26.04 -32.81 -18.74
CA GLU A 338 24.61 -33.09 -18.58
C GLU A 338 24.28 -33.84 -17.28
N ASP A 339 25.15 -34.73 -16.83
CA ASP A 339 24.99 -35.46 -15.56
C ASP A 339 25.09 -34.51 -14.37
N GLU A 340 26.11 -33.64 -14.35
CA GLU A 340 26.27 -32.63 -13.29
C GLU A 340 25.13 -31.60 -13.32
N ASN A 341 24.69 -31.15 -14.50
CA ASN A 341 23.54 -30.27 -14.65
C ASN A 341 22.28 -30.92 -14.04
N THR A 342 21.98 -32.16 -14.42
CA THR A 342 20.82 -32.91 -13.91
C THR A 342 20.87 -33.03 -12.40
N ARG A 343 22.04 -33.34 -11.84
CA ARG A 343 22.25 -33.47 -10.39
C ARG A 343 22.00 -32.16 -9.65
N VAL A 344 22.60 -31.06 -10.10
CA VAL A 344 22.46 -29.75 -9.44
C VAL A 344 21.02 -29.24 -9.58
N ILE A 345 20.40 -29.38 -10.75
CA ILE A 345 18.98 -29.02 -10.97
C ILE A 345 18.09 -29.81 -10.01
N ALA A 346 18.25 -31.12 -9.93
CA ALA A 346 17.46 -31.97 -9.03
C ALA A 346 17.64 -31.56 -7.56
N CYS A 347 18.87 -31.20 -7.14
CA CYS A 347 19.12 -30.73 -5.79
C CYS A 347 18.35 -29.43 -5.48
N ILE A 348 18.46 -28.40 -6.33
CA ILE A 348 17.86 -27.09 -6.04
C ILE A 348 16.35 -27.07 -6.28
N THR A 349 15.80 -27.90 -7.17
CA THR A 349 14.36 -27.92 -7.45
C THR A 349 13.57 -28.93 -6.62
N GLY A 350 14.23 -29.93 -6.02
CA GLY A 350 13.59 -31.06 -5.35
C GLY A 350 13.06 -30.79 -3.93
N GLY A 351 13.18 -29.57 -3.40
CA GLY A 351 12.79 -29.20 -2.03
C GLY A 351 11.63 -28.21 -1.97
N ARG A 352 10.41 -28.61 -2.38
CA ARG A 352 9.26 -27.68 -2.42
C ARG A 352 8.90 -27.08 -1.04
N ASN A 353 9.24 -27.76 0.06
CA ASN A 353 8.97 -27.32 1.43
C ASN A 353 10.19 -27.41 2.37
N GLU A 354 11.40 -27.68 1.84
CA GLU A 354 12.63 -27.85 2.61
C GLU A 354 13.71 -26.98 1.98
N ARG A 355 14.53 -26.29 2.78
CA ARG A 355 15.69 -25.59 2.24
C ARG A 355 16.65 -26.62 1.65
N ARG A 356 17.19 -26.31 0.47
CA ARG A 356 18.27 -27.08 -0.15
C ARG A 356 19.52 -26.24 -0.20
N VAL A 357 20.66 -26.82 0.16
CA VAL A 357 21.97 -26.16 0.02
C VAL A 357 22.83 -27.06 -0.86
N CYS A 358 23.05 -26.65 -2.10
CA CYS A 358 23.86 -27.37 -3.07
C CYS A 358 25.26 -26.77 -3.13
N VAL A 359 26.30 -27.59 -2.93
CA VAL A 359 27.70 -27.16 -2.95
C VAL A 359 28.42 -27.79 -4.14
N VAL A 360 28.87 -26.94 -5.07
CA VAL A 360 29.69 -27.32 -6.23
C VAL A 360 31.13 -26.96 -5.94
N PHE A 361 32.00 -27.95 -5.78
CA PHE A 361 33.42 -27.70 -5.50
C PHE A 361 34.35 -28.39 -6.48
N GLY A 362 35.58 -27.90 -6.63
CA GLY A 362 36.56 -28.43 -7.57
C GLY A 362 37.70 -27.46 -7.85
N LEU A 363 38.68 -27.88 -8.65
CA LEU A 363 39.87 -27.06 -8.96
C LEU A 363 39.50 -25.74 -9.68
N GLY A 364 40.42 -24.78 -9.67
CA GLY A 364 40.27 -23.56 -10.47
C GLY A 364 40.20 -23.88 -11.97
N GLY A 365 39.37 -23.16 -12.73
CA GLY A 365 39.29 -23.31 -14.19
C GLY A 365 38.50 -24.51 -14.73
N VAL A 366 37.94 -25.38 -13.89
CA VAL A 366 37.12 -26.55 -14.33
C VAL A 366 35.72 -26.19 -14.83
N GLY A 367 35.24 -24.96 -14.60
CA GLY A 367 33.97 -24.46 -15.10
C GLY A 367 32.80 -24.40 -14.10
N LYS A 368 33.05 -24.36 -12.78
CA LYS A 368 32.00 -24.33 -11.74
C LYS A 368 31.00 -23.19 -11.91
N THR A 369 31.48 -21.96 -12.07
CA THR A 369 30.64 -20.78 -12.33
C THR A 369 29.77 -21.01 -13.56
N GLN A 370 30.34 -21.51 -14.66
CA GLN A 370 29.57 -21.76 -15.89
C GLN A 370 28.54 -22.88 -15.75
N LEU A 371 28.81 -23.93 -14.95
CA LEU A 371 27.82 -24.95 -14.58
C LEU A 371 26.64 -24.29 -13.85
N VAL A 372 26.91 -23.48 -12.83
CA VAL A 372 25.88 -22.79 -12.06
C VAL A 372 25.06 -21.83 -12.91
N LEU A 373 25.71 -21.01 -13.76
CA LEU A 373 24.99 -20.12 -14.67
C LEU A 373 24.12 -20.88 -15.68
N ASN A 374 24.57 -22.04 -16.16
CA ASN A 374 23.77 -22.89 -17.04
C ASN A 374 22.55 -23.48 -16.31
N VAL A 375 22.73 -23.96 -15.08
CA VAL A 375 21.65 -24.48 -14.23
C VAL A 375 20.61 -23.39 -13.93
N ILE A 376 21.05 -22.18 -13.59
CA ILE A 376 20.17 -21.03 -13.37
C ILE A 376 19.36 -20.74 -14.63
N SER A 377 20.01 -20.72 -15.80
CA SER A 377 19.34 -20.51 -17.08
C SER A 377 18.30 -21.58 -17.41
N ARG A 378 18.51 -22.84 -17.00
CA ARG A 378 17.56 -23.95 -17.23
C ARG A 378 16.42 -24.00 -16.21
N THR A 379 16.59 -23.36 -15.06
CA THR A 379 15.61 -23.35 -13.96
C THR A 379 15.01 -21.98 -13.73
N TRP A 380 15.19 -21.06 -14.68
CA TRP A 380 14.83 -19.65 -14.54
C TRP A 380 13.37 -19.45 -14.10
N ASP A 381 12.45 -20.16 -14.74
CA ASP A 381 11.00 -20.05 -14.49
C ASP A 381 10.54 -20.74 -13.19
N GLU A 382 11.44 -21.41 -12.46
CA GLU A 382 11.14 -22.04 -11.17
C GLU A 382 11.32 -21.09 -9.98
N TRP A 383 11.88 -19.89 -10.21
CA TRP A 383 12.27 -18.95 -9.17
C TRP A 383 11.59 -17.60 -9.34
N ASP A 384 10.95 -17.11 -8.28
CA ASP A 384 10.45 -15.74 -8.23
C ASP A 384 11.60 -14.74 -8.02
N HIS A 385 12.68 -15.18 -7.35
CA HIS A 385 13.87 -14.37 -7.11
C HIS A 385 15.17 -15.16 -7.25
N ILE A 386 16.15 -14.59 -7.95
CA ILE A 386 17.52 -15.11 -8.05
C ILE A 386 18.48 -14.02 -7.53
N ILE A 387 19.22 -14.33 -6.47
CA ILE A 387 20.20 -13.45 -5.86
C ILE A 387 21.59 -14.03 -6.13
N TYR A 388 22.33 -13.43 -7.07
CA TYR A 388 23.68 -13.84 -7.39
C TYR A 388 24.71 -13.00 -6.62
N VAL A 389 25.54 -13.66 -5.83
CA VAL A 389 26.52 -13.04 -4.94
C VAL A 389 27.93 -13.53 -5.28
N GLU A 390 28.82 -12.60 -5.58
CA GLU A 390 30.26 -12.86 -5.62
C GLU A 390 30.79 -13.00 -4.18
N ALA A 391 31.06 -14.22 -3.75
CA ALA A 391 31.38 -14.59 -2.38
C ALA A 391 32.89 -14.62 -2.08
N SER A 392 33.67 -13.78 -2.77
CA SER A 392 35.13 -13.74 -2.62
C SER A 392 35.60 -13.16 -1.27
N SER A 393 34.77 -12.35 -0.60
CA SER A 393 35.02 -11.85 0.76
C SER A 393 33.71 -11.55 1.50
N GLN A 394 33.79 -11.34 2.81
CA GLN A 394 32.64 -10.93 3.64
C GLN A 394 32.03 -9.62 3.13
N GLU A 395 32.88 -8.64 2.82
CA GLU A 395 32.46 -7.32 2.33
C GLU A 395 31.76 -7.42 0.98
N ALA A 396 32.21 -8.31 0.09
CA ALA A 396 31.59 -8.54 -1.21
C ALA A 396 30.15 -9.10 -1.06
N ILE A 397 29.97 -10.06 -0.13
CA ILE A 397 28.66 -10.63 0.19
C ILE A 397 27.73 -9.56 0.75
N GLU A 398 28.18 -8.85 1.79
CA GLU A 398 27.35 -7.84 2.44
C GLU A 398 26.99 -6.69 1.49
N LYS A 399 27.91 -6.30 0.61
CA LYS A 399 27.67 -5.29 -0.41
C LYS A 399 26.60 -5.75 -1.39
N ALA A 400 26.71 -6.97 -1.93
CA ALA A 400 25.74 -7.51 -2.87
C ALA A 400 24.33 -7.62 -2.24
N LEU A 401 24.25 -8.10 -0.99
CA LEU A 401 22.98 -8.19 -0.26
C LEU A 401 22.40 -6.81 0.05
N LYS A 402 23.20 -5.82 0.46
CA LYS A 402 22.74 -4.43 0.67
C LYS A 402 22.21 -3.79 -0.61
N GLU A 403 22.92 -3.99 -1.73
CA GLU A 403 22.47 -3.51 -3.04
C GLU A 403 21.13 -4.14 -3.43
N TYR A 404 20.96 -5.45 -3.19
CA TYR A 404 19.68 -6.13 -3.40
C TYR A 404 18.57 -5.61 -2.47
N ALA A 405 18.87 -5.39 -1.18
CA ALA A 405 17.92 -4.87 -0.20
C ALA A 405 17.38 -3.49 -0.61
N GLY A 406 18.28 -2.60 -1.03
CA GLY A 406 17.92 -1.25 -1.49
C GLY A 406 17.13 -1.29 -2.80
N ALA A 407 17.48 -2.20 -3.71
CA ALA A 407 16.78 -2.38 -4.98
C ALA A 407 15.34 -2.87 -4.83
N LYS A 408 15.11 -3.86 -3.96
CA LYS A 408 13.79 -4.43 -3.69
C LYS A 408 13.04 -3.69 -2.58
N ASN A 409 13.60 -2.61 -2.05
CA ASN A 409 13.05 -1.85 -0.93
C ASN A 409 12.72 -2.72 0.30
N ILE A 410 13.55 -3.74 0.53
CA ILE A 410 13.43 -4.67 1.66
C ILE A 410 13.97 -4.01 2.95
N GLY A 411 15.03 -3.21 2.82
CA GLY A 411 15.73 -2.61 3.94
C GLY A 411 17.04 -1.96 3.53
N GLN A 412 17.91 -1.69 4.51
CA GLN A 412 19.21 -1.03 4.31
C GLN A 412 20.40 -1.89 4.80
N ALA A 413 20.13 -2.98 5.51
CA ALA A 413 21.13 -3.92 6.02
C ALA A 413 21.13 -5.23 5.21
N HIS A 414 22.25 -5.96 5.22
CA HIS A 414 22.35 -7.26 4.55
C HIS A 414 21.44 -8.31 5.21
N LEU A 415 21.26 -8.23 6.54
CA LEU A 415 20.38 -9.12 7.31
C LEU A 415 18.91 -8.94 6.94
N ASP A 416 18.52 -7.77 6.44
CA ASP A 416 17.13 -7.52 6.01
C ASP A 416 16.76 -8.46 4.85
N VAL A 417 17.70 -8.76 3.95
CA VAL A 417 17.50 -9.73 2.85
C VAL A 417 17.32 -11.14 3.39
N ILE A 418 18.16 -11.55 4.36
CA ILE A 418 18.07 -12.89 4.94
C ILE A 418 16.73 -13.08 5.65
N ASN A 419 16.35 -12.13 6.50
CA ASN A 419 15.05 -12.14 7.19
C ASN A 419 13.88 -12.17 6.19
N TRP A 420 13.99 -11.40 5.10
CA TRP A 420 12.97 -11.38 4.05
C TRP A 420 12.86 -12.72 3.31
N LEU A 421 13.98 -13.36 2.94
CA LEU A 421 13.99 -14.70 2.33
C LEU A 421 13.32 -15.74 3.24
N GLU A 422 13.46 -15.60 4.56
CA GLU A 422 12.82 -16.48 5.54
C GLU A 422 11.30 -16.27 5.69
N SER A 423 10.77 -15.10 5.27
CA SER A 423 9.37 -14.71 5.47
C SER A 423 8.56 -14.45 4.19
N CYS A 424 9.19 -14.32 3.02
CA CYS A 424 8.52 -13.85 1.80
C CYS A 424 7.47 -14.82 1.25
N GLY A 425 7.62 -16.12 1.51
CA GLY A 425 6.68 -17.16 1.04
C GLY A 425 6.75 -17.43 -0.47
N GLU A 426 7.70 -16.81 -1.18
CA GLU A 426 7.98 -16.97 -2.61
C GLU A 426 9.19 -17.89 -2.82
N ARG A 427 9.34 -18.47 -4.02
CA ARG A 427 10.50 -19.31 -4.34
C ARG A 427 11.71 -18.45 -4.68
N TRP A 428 12.84 -18.76 -4.06
CA TRP A 428 14.07 -18.00 -4.27
C TRP A 428 15.29 -18.91 -4.39
N LEU A 429 16.28 -18.44 -5.15
CA LEU A 429 17.60 -19.03 -5.29
C LEU A 429 18.67 -18.02 -4.86
N LEU A 430 19.44 -18.35 -3.84
CA LEU A 430 20.59 -17.57 -3.39
C LEU A 430 21.89 -18.25 -3.82
N VAL A 431 22.69 -17.58 -4.63
CA VAL A 431 23.91 -18.12 -5.22
C VAL A 431 25.12 -17.42 -4.62
N PHE A 432 26.02 -18.19 -4.01
CA PHE A 432 27.35 -17.74 -3.57
C PHE A 432 28.40 -18.30 -4.53
N ASP A 433 28.79 -17.51 -5.53
CA ASP A 433 29.85 -17.90 -6.46
C ASP A 433 31.22 -17.52 -5.90
N ASN A 434 32.24 -18.34 -6.14
CA ASN A 434 33.63 -18.06 -5.77
C ASN A 434 33.87 -17.91 -4.25
N ALA A 435 33.18 -18.73 -3.44
CA ALA A 435 33.34 -18.80 -1.99
C ALA A 435 34.65 -19.50 -1.58
N ASP A 436 35.77 -18.91 -1.96
CA ASP A 436 37.11 -19.50 -1.88
C ASP A 436 37.94 -19.00 -0.68
N ASN A 437 37.46 -17.99 0.03
CA ASN A 437 38.16 -17.44 1.18
C ASN A 437 37.81 -18.24 2.46
N PRO A 438 38.77 -18.96 3.07
CA PRO A 438 38.50 -19.82 4.23
C PRO A 438 38.13 -19.05 5.50
N THR A 439 38.37 -17.72 5.54
CA THR A 439 37.99 -16.88 6.69
C THR A 439 36.56 -16.35 6.59
N THR A 440 35.94 -16.42 5.41
CA THR A 440 34.56 -15.94 5.20
C THR A 440 33.56 -17.01 5.68
N ASN A 441 32.82 -16.71 6.75
CA ASN A 441 31.77 -17.61 7.23
C ASN A 441 30.50 -17.48 6.38
N ILE A 442 30.38 -18.29 5.32
CA ILE A 442 29.19 -18.28 4.43
C ILE A 442 27.91 -18.69 5.17
N GLN A 443 28.02 -19.55 6.19
CA GLN A 443 26.86 -20.11 6.90
C GLN A 443 25.98 -19.02 7.54
N GLN A 444 26.56 -17.90 7.97
CA GLN A 444 25.81 -16.79 8.58
C GLN A 444 24.86 -16.07 7.61
N TYR A 445 25.06 -16.27 6.30
CA TYR A 445 24.23 -15.68 5.24
C TYR A 445 23.23 -16.67 4.64
N ILE A 446 23.15 -17.89 5.16
CA ILE A 446 22.19 -18.91 4.71
C ILE A 446 20.88 -18.74 5.51
N PRO A 447 19.73 -18.42 4.89
CA PRO A 447 18.45 -18.22 5.58
C PRO A 447 18.03 -19.44 6.39
N ALA A 448 17.78 -19.30 7.69
CA ALA A 448 17.63 -20.39 8.66
C ALA A 448 16.30 -21.17 8.59
N ARG A 449 15.25 -20.63 7.95
CA ARG A 449 13.90 -21.22 7.92
C ARG A 449 13.60 -21.95 6.61
N ASP A 450 12.97 -23.12 6.73
CA ASP A 450 12.62 -24.00 5.61
C ASP A 450 11.28 -23.63 4.95
N ARG A 451 11.32 -22.77 3.92
CA ARG A 451 10.12 -22.39 3.14
C ARG A 451 10.38 -22.31 1.62
N GLY A 452 10.88 -23.39 1.02
CA GLY A 452 10.88 -23.55 -0.44
C GLY A 452 11.95 -22.77 -1.22
N GLY A 453 12.96 -22.25 -0.53
CA GLY A 453 14.14 -21.61 -1.12
C GLY A 453 15.33 -22.54 -1.26
N SER A 454 16.28 -22.19 -2.12
CA SER A 454 17.52 -22.96 -2.33
C SER A 454 18.76 -22.08 -2.34
N VAL A 455 19.87 -22.67 -1.89
CA VAL A 455 21.19 -22.05 -1.89
C VAL A 455 22.12 -22.87 -2.78
N LEU A 456 22.91 -22.17 -3.59
CA LEU A 456 23.91 -22.78 -4.47
C LEU A 456 25.26 -22.13 -4.23
N ILE A 457 26.28 -22.92 -3.90
CA ILE A 457 27.61 -22.43 -3.53
C ILE A 457 28.64 -22.99 -4.52
N THR A 458 29.49 -22.14 -5.10
CA THR A 458 30.69 -22.60 -5.82
C THR A 458 31.95 -22.29 -5.04
N THR A 459 32.89 -23.25 -4.98
CA THR A 459 34.11 -23.09 -4.18
C THR A 459 35.26 -24.01 -4.64
N ARG A 460 36.49 -23.69 -4.25
CA ARG A 460 37.67 -24.57 -4.26
C ARG A 460 37.87 -25.29 -2.93
N LEU A 461 37.16 -24.92 -1.87
CA LEU A 461 37.30 -25.45 -0.52
C LEU A 461 36.37 -26.67 -0.32
N PRO A 462 36.90 -27.90 -0.20
CA PRO A 462 36.06 -29.09 -0.01
C PRO A 462 35.25 -29.05 1.29
N ASP A 463 35.76 -28.38 2.33
CA ASP A 463 35.15 -28.32 3.67
C ASP A 463 33.78 -27.63 3.68
N LEU A 464 33.52 -26.72 2.73
CA LEU A 464 32.20 -26.10 2.56
C LEU A 464 31.12 -27.11 2.14
N GLY A 465 31.50 -28.31 1.69
CA GLY A 465 30.57 -29.42 1.46
C GLY A 465 29.79 -29.83 2.72
N THR A 466 30.29 -29.49 3.92
CA THR A 466 29.57 -29.72 5.19
C THR A 466 28.31 -28.87 5.35
N LEU A 467 28.18 -27.77 4.59
CA LEU A 467 26.98 -26.93 4.56
C LEU A 467 25.87 -27.51 3.67
N ALA A 468 26.14 -28.58 2.92
CA ALA A 468 25.21 -29.09 1.93
C ALA A 468 24.01 -29.80 2.59
N GLU A 469 22.81 -29.52 2.08
CA GLU A 469 21.54 -29.99 2.65
C GLU A 469 20.66 -30.59 1.55
N GLY A 470 20.27 -31.86 1.72
CA GLY A 470 19.43 -32.61 0.79
C GLY A 470 20.16 -33.74 0.05
N PRO A 471 19.42 -34.55 -0.73
CA PRO A 471 20.00 -35.65 -1.49
C PRO A 471 20.87 -35.13 -2.64
N ASN A 472 22.05 -35.74 -2.85
CA ASN A 472 22.99 -35.39 -3.92
C ASN A 472 23.46 -33.91 -3.92
N SER A 473 23.38 -33.25 -2.78
CA SER A 473 23.64 -31.81 -2.59
C SER A 473 25.10 -31.39 -2.69
N VAL A 474 26.03 -32.33 -2.67
CA VAL A 474 27.46 -32.08 -2.92
C VAL A 474 27.81 -32.53 -4.34
N CYS A 475 28.38 -31.65 -5.15
CA CYS A 475 28.80 -31.92 -6.53
C CYS A 475 30.29 -31.58 -6.72
N GLN A 476 31.14 -32.60 -6.82
CA GLN A 476 32.55 -32.41 -7.14
C GLN A 476 32.72 -32.29 -8.66
N LEU A 477 33.09 -31.09 -9.14
CA LEU A 477 33.34 -30.85 -10.55
C LEU A 477 34.80 -31.15 -10.90
N SER A 478 35.01 -32.24 -11.63
CA SER A 478 36.32 -32.65 -12.16
C SER A 478 36.64 -31.97 -13.49
N GLY A 479 37.82 -32.21 -14.07
CA GLY A 479 38.13 -31.78 -15.44
C GLY A 479 37.12 -32.31 -16.46
N MET A 480 36.99 -31.61 -17.60
CA MET A 480 36.13 -32.03 -18.70
C MET A 480 36.61 -33.37 -19.28
N SER A 481 35.67 -34.18 -19.76
CA SER A 481 36.00 -35.38 -20.53
C SER A 481 36.75 -35.00 -21.81
N HIS A 482 37.52 -35.93 -22.37
CA HIS A 482 38.20 -35.69 -23.65
C HIS A 482 37.21 -35.29 -24.75
N ALA A 483 36.07 -35.97 -24.83
CA ALA A 483 35.04 -35.67 -25.82
C ALA A 483 34.47 -34.26 -25.64
N ASP A 484 34.09 -33.87 -24.42
CA ASP A 484 33.52 -32.54 -24.15
C ASP A 484 34.54 -31.42 -24.32
N GLY A 485 35.79 -31.66 -23.93
CA GLY A 485 36.89 -30.71 -24.08
C GLY A 485 37.22 -30.44 -25.55
N THR A 486 37.28 -31.50 -26.38
CA THR A 486 37.45 -31.36 -27.83
C THR A 486 36.24 -30.69 -28.47
N ALA A 487 35.01 -31.05 -28.07
CA ALA A 487 33.81 -30.41 -28.55
C ALA A 487 33.80 -28.90 -28.21
N LEU A 488 34.21 -28.51 -27.00
CA LEU A 488 34.33 -27.11 -26.59
C LEU A 488 35.35 -26.36 -27.45
N LEU A 489 36.55 -26.93 -27.64
CA LEU A 489 37.62 -26.35 -28.44
C LEU A 489 37.17 -26.12 -29.89
N VAL A 490 36.58 -27.15 -30.51
CA VAL A 490 36.05 -27.08 -31.89
C VAL A 490 34.91 -26.07 -31.98
N LYS A 491 33.98 -26.05 -31.01
CA LYS A 491 32.86 -25.10 -30.99
C LYS A 491 33.33 -23.65 -30.96
N ILE A 492 34.39 -23.35 -30.20
CA ILE A 492 34.98 -22.00 -30.16
C ILE A 492 35.72 -21.70 -31.47
N ALA A 493 36.57 -22.60 -31.95
CA ALA A 493 37.37 -22.41 -33.17
C ALA A 493 36.50 -22.25 -34.43
N SER A 494 35.46 -23.08 -34.59
CA SER A 494 34.56 -23.06 -35.75
C SER A 494 33.59 -21.86 -35.77
N SER A 495 33.40 -21.16 -34.65
CA SER A 495 32.59 -19.92 -34.60
C SER A 495 33.20 -18.76 -35.40
N ARG A 496 34.46 -18.89 -35.85
CA ARG A 496 35.19 -17.94 -36.70
C ARG A 496 35.07 -18.20 -38.22
N ASN A 497 34.06 -18.93 -38.69
CA ASN A 497 33.83 -19.23 -40.13
C ASN A 497 34.97 -20.00 -40.83
N GLN A 498 35.64 -20.92 -40.13
CA GLN A 498 36.55 -21.88 -40.75
C GLN A 498 36.02 -23.30 -40.54
N GLN A 499 35.72 -24.00 -41.63
CA GLN A 499 35.50 -25.45 -41.60
C GLN A 499 36.81 -26.11 -41.16
N MET A 500 36.78 -26.79 -40.02
CA MET A 500 37.95 -27.51 -39.50
C MET A 500 38.14 -28.79 -40.29
N SER A 501 39.37 -29.02 -40.78
CA SER A 501 39.75 -30.30 -41.39
C SER A 501 39.85 -31.39 -40.32
N ASP A 502 39.83 -32.65 -40.73
CA ASP A 502 39.93 -33.78 -39.79
C ASP A 502 41.30 -33.83 -39.09
N GLU A 503 42.37 -33.35 -39.74
CA GLU A 503 43.70 -33.21 -39.11
C GLU A 503 43.71 -32.15 -37.99
N ALA A 504 42.94 -31.07 -38.15
CA ALA A 504 42.81 -30.04 -37.12
C ALA A 504 42.01 -30.54 -35.90
N ARG A 505 41.06 -31.47 -36.12
CA ARG A 505 40.33 -32.13 -35.03
C ARG A 505 41.23 -33.08 -34.22
N ASP A 506 42.11 -33.82 -34.88
CA ASP A 506 43.06 -34.70 -34.19
C ASP A 506 44.09 -33.91 -33.38
N ALA A 507 44.60 -32.79 -33.92
CA ALA A 507 45.45 -31.87 -33.17
C ALA A 507 44.73 -31.25 -31.95
N ALA A 508 43.45 -30.91 -32.09
CA ALA A 508 42.62 -30.41 -30.99
C ALA A 508 42.45 -31.44 -29.86
N GLN A 509 42.37 -32.74 -30.19
CA GLN A 509 42.33 -33.79 -29.16
C GLN A 509 43.64 -33.87 -28.36
N GLY A 510 44.79 -33.72 -29.02
CA GLY A 510 46.10 -33.68 -28.37
C GLY A 510 46.23 -32.53 -27.38
N LEU A 511 45.82 -31.31 -27.78
CA LEU A 511 45.86 -30.11 -26.94
C LEU A 511 44.96 -30.23 -25.69
N VAL A 512 43.75 -30.77 -25.84
CA VAL A 512 42.83 -30.99 -24.70
C VAL A 512 43.44 -31.90 -23.64
N LYS A 513 44.25 -32.89 -24.06
CA LYS A 513 44.99 -33.78 -23.15
C LYS A 513 46.04 -33.02 -22.35
N GLU A 514 46.80 -32.16 -23.01
CA GLU A 514 47.85 -31.35 -22.36
C GLU A 514 47.27 -30.32 -21.39
N PHE A 515 46.06 -29.81 -21.64
CA PHE A 515 45.36 -28.87 -20.75
C PHE A 515 44.66 -29.51 -19.55
N GLY A 516 44.78 -30.84 -19.37
CA GLY A 516 44.23 -31.55 -18.21
C GLY A 516 42.71 -31.46 -18.07
N GLY A 517 41.99 -31.20 -19.17
CA GLY A 517 40.54 -31.01 -19.17
C GLY A 517 40.05 -29.74 -18.48
N LEU A 518 40.91 -28.74 -18.22
CA LEU A 518 40.48 -27.47 -17.63
C LEU A 518 39.76 -26.61 -18.69
N ALA A 519 38.47 -26.38 -18.50
CA ALA A 519 37.63 -25.61 -19.41
C ALA A 519 38.21 -24.22 -19.74
N LEU A 520 38.76 -23.53 -18.74
CA LEU A 520 39.38 -22.21 -18.92
C LEU A 520 40.65 -22.28 -19.78
N ALA A 521 41.50 -23.28 -19.58
CA ALA A 521 42.72 -23.47 -20.38
C ALA A 521 42.38 -23.78 -21.84
N ILE A 522 41.38 -24.64 -22.07
CA ILE A 522 40.88 -24.98 -23.40
C ILE A 522 40.33 -23.72 -24.11
N THR A 523 39.58 -22.89 -23.39
CA THR A 523 39.00 -21.66 -23.95
C THR A 523 40.06 -20.62 -24.30
N HIS A 524 41.08 -20.43 -23.44
CA HIS A 524 42.20 -19.55 -23.76
C HIS A 524 43.00 -20.04 -24.98
N ALA A 525 43.29 -21.34 -25.05
CA ALA A 525 43.99 -21.92 -26.18
C ALA A 525 43.20 -21.83 -27.49
N ALA A 526 41.86 -21.88 -27.44
CA ALA A 526 41.00 -21.69 -28.59
C ALA A 526 40.97 -20.26 -29.13
N HIS A 527 41.38 -19.27 -28.32
CA HIS A 527 41.37 -17.86 -28.69
C HIS A 527 42.73 -17.34 -29.19
N ALA A 528 43.81 -17.96 -28.73
CA ALA A 528 45.17 -17.78 -29.23
C ALA A 528 45.28 -18.25 -30.69
#